data_AF-A0AAW2LL33-F1
#
_entry.id   AF-A0AAW2LL33-F1
#
_cell.length_a   1.000
_cell.length_b   1.000
_cell.length_c   1.000
_cell.angle_alpha   90.00
_cell.angle_beta   90.00
_cell.angle_gamma   90.00
#
_symmetry.space_group_name_H-M   'P 1'
#
loop_
_entity.id
_entity.type
_entity.pdbx_description
1 polymer ?
#
loop_
_entity_poly.entity_id
_entity_poly.type
_entity_poly.pdbx_seq_one_letter_code
_entity_poly.pdbx_strand_id
1 'polypeptide(L)'
;MLSTLLSDPYRSHPLNLHNKFLDLNSVKELPDTHAWTSQLDGYPLSSPGACGSSEMVPIIDLNNENATKLIGHACKSWGVFQVINHNIPKSLLDEVELAGNKLFSLPMHQKLRAARPPDGISGYGVARISSFFSKLMWSEGFTVVGSPLEHARQLWPHDYQEFWYDLMPITTTHMIKDLTDLFN
;
A
#
# COMPACT_ATOMS: atom_id res chain seq x y z
N MET A 1 -20.31 6.65 -4.45
CA MET A 1 -20.09 6.56 -5.92
C MET A 1 -18.66 6.13 -6.26
N LEU A 2 -17.63 6.71 -5.64
CA LEU A 2 -16.22 6.29 -5.87
C LEU A 2 -15.88 4.88 -5.35
N SER A 3 -16.45 4.45 -4.22
CA SER A 3 -16.17 3.13 -3.63
C SER A 3 -16.64 1.97 -4.50
N THR A 4 -17.73 2.15 -5.25
CA THR A 4 -18.30 1.12 -6.13
C THR A 4 -17.36 0.82 -7.30
N LEU A 5 -16.90 1.87 -8.00
CA LEU A 5 -16.00 1.73 -9.16
C LEU A 5 -14.68 1.02 -8.81
N LEU A 6 -14.10 1.32 -7.66
CA LEU A 6 -12.84 0.71 -7.24
C LEU A 6 -13.01 -0.78 -6.87
N SER A 7 -14.24 -1.20 -6.52
CA SER A 7 -14.53 -2.58 -6.09
C SER A 7 -14.87 -3.50 -7.26
N ASP A 8 -15.24 -2.93 -8.40
CA ASP A 8 -15.75 -3.69 -9.55
C ASP A 8 -14.79 -4.73 -10.11
N PRO A 9 -13.46 -4.46 -10.25
CA PRO A 9 -12.49 -5.48 -10.68
C PRO A 9 -12.43 -6.70 -9.76
N TYR A 10 -12.83 -6.50 -8.50
CA TYR A 10 -12.67 -7.45 -7.41
C TYR A 10 -13.94 -8.25 -7.12
N ARG A 11 -15.11 -7.79 -7.58
CA ARG A 11 -16.38 -8.53 -7.49
C ARG A 11 -16.32 -9.86 -8.23
N SER A 12 -15.63 -9.91 -9.37
CA SER A 12 -15.42 -11.14 -10.15
C SER A 12 -14.34 -12.06 -9.56
N HIS A 13 -13.53 -11.57 -8.63
CA HIS A 13 -12.42 -12.28 -8.00
C HIS A 13 -12.45 -12.08 -6.46
N PRO A 14 -13.47 -12.58 -5.76
CA PRO A 14 -13.61 -12.40 -4.30
C PRO A 14 -12.45 -13.07 -3.55
N LEU A 15 -11.89 -12.38 -2.56
CA LEU A 15 -10.89 -12.98 -1.65
C LEU A 15 -11.59 -13.59 -0.45
N ASN A 16 -11.82 -14.90 -0.50
CA ASN A 16 -12.34 -15.66 0.62
C ASN A 16 -11.19 -16.14 1.52
N LEU A 17 -10.81 -15.31 2.49
CA LEU A 17 -9.75 -15.61 3.46
C LEU A 17 -10.25 -16.33 4.71
N HIS A 18 -11.43 -16.95 4.66
CA HIS A 18 -12.26 -17.34 5.81
C HIS A 18 -11.58 -18.09 6.96
N ASN A 19 -10.35 -18.61 6.83
CA ASN A 19 -9.59 -19.22 7.94
C ASN A 19 -8.05 -19.03 7.86
N LYS A 20 -7.51 -18.01 7.17
CA LYS A 20 -6.06 -17.96 6.86
C LYS A 20 -5.41 -16.58 7.00
N PHE A 21 -5.69 -15.86 8.08
CA PHE A 21 -4.78 -14.77 8.45
C PHE A 21 -3.55 -15.37 9.11
N LEU A 22 -2.45 -15.34 8.36
CA LEU A 22 -1.16 -15.79 8.83
C LEU A 22 -0.62 -14.75 9.80
N ASP A 23 -0.36 -15.14 11.05
CA ASP A 23 0.39 -14.30 11.97
C ASP A 23 1.88 -14.36 11.62
N LEU A 24 2.35 -13.34 10.88
CA LEU A 24 3.73 -13.26 10.38
C LEU A 24 4.78 -13.35 11.51
N ASN A 25 4.41 -13.02 12.74
CA ASN A 25 5.34 -13.04 13.89
C ASN A 25 5.44 -14.40 14.58
N SER A 26 4.47 -15.30 14.34
CA SER A 26 4.36 -16.59 15.06
C SER A 26 4.69 -17.80 14.18
N VAL A 27 4.84 -17.61 12.87
CA VAL A 27 5.06 -18.68 11.90
C VAL A 27 6.48 -19.23 12.00
N LYS A 28 6.59 -20.55 12.12
CA LYS A 28 7.88 -21.26 12.21
C LYS A 28 8.44 -21.68 10.86
N GLU A 29 7.58 -21.91 9.88
CA GLU A 29 7.94 -22.45 8.56
C GLU A 29 7.14 -21.72 7.47
N LEU A 30 7.77 -21.47 6.32
CA LEU A 30 7.14 -20.80 5.18
C LEU A 30 6.02 -21.69 4.62
N PRO A 31 4.74 -21.26 4.68
CA PRO A 31 3.64 -22.08 4.15
C PRO A 31 3.68 -22.16 2.62
N ASP A 32 3.19 -23.26 2.06
CA ASP A 32 3.07 -23.43 0.60
C ASP A 32 2.28 -22.32 -0.08
N THR A 33 1.33 -21.69 0.62
CA THR A 33 0.56 -20.55 0.10
C THR A 33 1.42 -19.32 -0.16
N HIS A 34 2.59 -19.20 0.47
CA HIS A 34 3.55 -18.09 0.33
C HIS A 34 4.87 -18.54 -0.33
N ALA A 35 5.05 -19.83 -0.60
CA ALA A 35 6.20 -20.35 -1.31
C ALA A 35 6.05 -20.08 -2.82
N TRP A 36 6.60 -18.96 -3.29
CA TRP A 36 6.70 -18.62 -4.70
C TRP A 36 7.78 -19.49 -5.35
N THR A 37 7.44 -20.19 -6.43
CA THR A 37 8.40 -20.95 -7.22
C THR A 37 9.19 -20.03 -8.13
N SER A 38 10.44 -20.38 -8.43
CA SER A 38 11.32 -19.56 -9.25
C SER A 38 10.74 -19.25 -10.64
N GLN A 39 9.84 -20.06 -11.21
CA GLN A 39 9.20 -19.89 -12.54
C GLN A 39 8.59 -18.51 -12.91
N LEU A 40 8.63 -17.50 -12.04
CA LEU A 40 8.64 -16.09 -12.46
C LEU A 40 9.94 -15.69 -13.25
N ASP A 41 10.90 -16.63 -13.39
CA ASP A 41 12.24 -16.59 -14.01
C ASP A 41 12.33 -16.06 -15.46
N GLY A 42 11.23 -15.62 -16.07
CA GLY A 42 11.30 -14.89 -17.34
C GLY A 42 11.98 -13.52 -17.22
N TYR A 43 12.12 -13.02 -16.00
CA TYR A 43 12.88 -11.81 -15.69
C TYR A 43 14.25 -12.20 -15.15
N PRO A 44 15.34 -11.94 -15.88
CA PRO A 44 16.66 -12.18 -15.34
C PRO A 44 16.83 -11.29 -14.10
N LEU A 45 16.94 -11.91 -12.92
CA LEU A 45 17.51 -11.21 -11.78
C LEU A 45 18.93 -10.83 -12.19
N SER A 46 19.18 -9.53 -12.34
CA SER A 46 20.52 -9.00 -12.55
C SER A 46 21.44 -9.64 -11.50
N SER A 47 22.40 -10.44 -11.96
CA SER A 47 23.37 -11.07 -11.06
C SER A 47 24.08 -9.98 -10.24
N PRO A 48 24.44 -10.23 -8.96
CA PRO A 48 25.02 -9.22 -8.06
C PRO A 48 26.41 -8.66 -8.48
N GLY A 49 26.85 -8.87 -9.72
CA GLY A 49 28.19 -8.51 -10.21
C GLY A 49 28.26 -8.06 -11.67
N ALA A 50 27.14 -7.87 -12.38
CA ALA A 50 27.17 -7.31 -13.73
C ALA A 50 27.13 -5.76 -13.66
N CYS A 51 28.31 -5.16 -13.50
CA CYS A 51 28.51 -3.72 -13.60
C CYS A 51 28.43 -3.28 -15.08
N GLY A 52 27.21 -3.13 -15.60
CA GLY A 52 26.88 -2.25 -16.71
C GLY A 52 25.93 -1.21 -16.13
N SER A 53 26.25 0.07 -16.28
CA SER A 53 25.51 1.24 -15.75
C SER A 53 24.20 0.88 -15.05
N SER A 54 24.24 0.74 -13.72
CA SER A 54 23.06 0.42 -12.92
C SER A 54 22.02 1.49 -13.22
N GLU A 55 21.06 1.16 -14.07
CA GLU A 55 19.97 2.07 -14.39
C GLU A 55 19.21 2.26 -13.07
N MET A 56 19.37 3.43 -12.46
CA MET A 56 18.69 3.76 -11.21
C MET A 56 17.32 4.34 -11.52
N VAL A 57 16.32 4.02 -10.69
CA VAL A 57 14.99 4.62 -10.78
C VAL A 57 15.13 6.15 -10.81
N PRO A 58 14.55 6.85 -11.80
CA PRO A 58 14.69 8.29 -11.93
C PRO A 58 14.25 9.04 -10.67
N ILE A 59 15.03 10.03 -10.25
CA ILE A 59 14.69 10.96 -9.18
C ILE A 59 14.35 12.30 -9.82
N ILE A 60 13.16 12.82 -9.53
CA ILE A 60 12.63 14.05 -10.12
C ILE A 60 12.48 15.11 -9.04
N ASP A 61 13.15 16.23 -9.23
CA ASP A 61 12.97 17.42 -8.40
C ASP A 61 11.72 18.19 -8.86
N LEU A 62 10.73 18.33 -7.99
CA LEU A 62 9.48 19.04 -8.30
C LEU A 62 9.65 20.57 -8.35
N ASN A 63 10.77 21.11 -7.88
CA ASN A 63 11.12 22.52 -8.08
C ASN A 63 11.77 22.79 -9.46
N ASN A 64 12.03 21.74 -10.25
CA ASN A 64 12.58 21.90 -11.60
C ASN A 64 11.51 22.39 -12.58
N GLU A 65 11.82 23.41 -13.37
CA GLU A 65 10.90 23.97 -14.39
C GLU A 65 10.44 22.94 -15.44
N ASN A 66 11.22 21.86 -15.65
CA ASN A 66 10.88 20.77 -16.57
C ASN A 66 10.35 19.51 -15.85
N ALA A 67 9.98 19.59 -14.57
CA ALA A 67 9.51 18.43 -13.79
C ALA A 67 8.43 17.62 -14.53
N THR A 68 7.40 18.28 -15.09
CA THR A 68 6.34 17.60 -15.85
C THR A 68 6.86 16.81 -17.06
N LYS A 69 7.84 17.34 -17.79
CA LYS A 69 8.45 16.62 -18.93
C LYS A 69 9.27 15.42 -18.45
N LEU A 70 10.00 15.58 -17.35
CA LEU A 70 10.78 14.49 -16.74
C LEU A 70 9.87 13.38 -16.23
N ILE A 71 8.74 13.72 -15.59
CA ILE A 71 7.70 12.78 -15.16
C ILE A 71 7.14 12.04 -16.37
N GLY A 72 6.74 12.77 -17.41
CA GLY A 72 6.21 12.15 -18.64
C GLY A 72 7.21 11.21 -19.32
N HIS A 73 8.50 11.56 -19.32
CA HIS A 73 9.55 10.67 -19.82
C HIS A 73 9.71 9.43 -18.94
N ALA A 74 9.78 9.59 -17.61
CA ALA A 74 9.90 8.48 -16.67
C ALA A 74 8.69 7.54 -16.74
N CYS A 75 7.46 8.05 -16.85
CA CYS A 75 6.28 7.22 -17.06
C CYS A 75 6.38 6.35 -18.31
N LYS A 76 6.93 6.87 -19.42
CA LYS A 76 7.06 6.13 -20.69
C LYS A 76 8.21 5.13 -20.72
N SER A 77 9.34 5.48 -20.08
CA SER A 77 10.58 4.69 -20.15
C SER A 77 10.75 3.74 -18.97
N TRP A 78 10.25 4.11 -17.79
CA TRP A 78 10.41 3.37 -16.54
C TRP A 78 9.10 2.86 -15.94
N GLY A 79 8.00 3.60 -16.10
CA GLY A 79 6.74 3.32 -15.41
C GLY A 79 6.75 3.64 -13.90
N VAL A 80 7.89 4.06 -13.36
CA VAL A 80 8.08 4.46 -11.95
C VAL A 80 9.16 5.54 -11.84
N PHE A 81 9.07 6.38 -10.81
CA PHE A 81 10.05 7.41 -10.46
C PHE A 81 9.93 7.77 -8.98
N GLN A 82 10.96 8.42 -8.43
CA GLN A 82 10.94 9.03 -7.10
C GLN A 82 10.84 10.55 -7.26
N VAL A 83 10.22 11.22 -6.28
CA VAL A 83 10.13 12.69 -6.26
C VAL A 83 10.84 13.25 -5.03
N ILE A 84 11.48 14.40 -5.19
CA ILE A 84 12.05 15.22 -4.11
C ILE A 84 11.49 16.63 -4.19
N ASN A 85 11.65 17.40 -3.10
CA ASN A 85 11.12 18.76 -2.98
C ASN A 85 9.60 18.84 -3.25
N HIS A 86 8.87 17.80 -2.84
CA HIS A 86 7.42 17.71 -2.97
C HIS A 86 6.63 18.58 -1.97
N ASN A 87 7.31 19.36 -1.14
CA ASN A 87 6.71 20.27 -0.15
C ASN A 87 5.78 19.60 0.89
N ILE A 88 5.80 18.27 0.99
CA ILE A 88 5.12 17.55 2.07
C ILE A 88 5.98 17.68 3.33
N PRO A 89 5.44 18.20 4.44
CA PRO A 89 6.20 18.35 5.68
C PRO A 89 6.71 17.00 6.19
N LYS A 90 7.98 16.95 6.63
CA LYS A 90 8.56 15.73 7.21
C LYS A 90 7.75 15.24 8.42
N SER A 91 7.26 16.15 9.26
CA SER A 91 6.43 15.80 10.41
C SER A 91 5.17 15.02 10.01
N LEU A 92 4.60 15.31 8.84
CA LEU A 92 3.47 14.58 8.30
C LEU A 92 3.83 13.13 7.97
N LEU A 93 5.00 12.91 7.36
CA LEU A 93 5.51 11.58 7.03
C LEU A 93 5.80 10.79 8.32
N ASP A 94 6.39 11.44 9.32
CA ASP A 94 6.67 10.84 10.63
C ASP A 94 5.36 10.44 11.34
N GLU A 95 4.30 11.26 11.27
CA GLU A 95 2.96 10.94 11.79
C GLU A 95 2.32 9.75 11.06
N VAL A 96 2.43 9.69 9.74
CA VAL A 96 1.93 8.56 8.92
C VAL A 96 2.64 7.27 9.30
N GLU A 97 3.96 7.30 9.45
CA GLU A 97 4.77 6.15 9.86
C GLU A 97 4.38 5.70 11.27
N LEU A 98 4.24 6.64 12.21
CA LEU A 98 3.83 6.35 13.58
C LEU A 98 2.43 5.70 13.62
N ALA A 99 1.46 6.23 12.87
CA ALA A 99 0.12 5.67 12.79
C ALA A 99 0.11 4.25 12.21
N GLY A 100 0.91 4.00 11.16
CA GLY A 100 1.11 2.68 10.59
C GLY A 100 1.68 1.70 11.62
N ASN A 101 2.76 2.10 12.32
CA ASN A 101 3.38 1.30 13.36
C ASN A 101 2.40 0.97 14.50
N LYS A 102 1.62 1.95 14.98
CA LYS A 102 0.57 1.74 15.98
C LYS A 102 -0.45 0.71 15.52
N LEU A 103 -0.93 0.81 14.28
CA LEU A 103 -1.94 -0.09 13.71
C LEU A 103 -1.42 -1.53 13.58
N PHE A 104 -0.23 -1.74 13.00
CA PHE A 104 0.29 -3.08 12.73
C PHE A 104 0.85 -3.76 13.99
N SER A 105 1.20 -3.00 15.02
CA SER A 105 1.57 -3.51 16.35
C SER A 105 0.38 -4.04 17.16
N LEU A 106 -0.86 -3.76 16.73
CA LEU A 106 -2.04 -4.31 17.40
C LEU A 106 -2.05 -5.84 17.34
N PRO A 107 -2.57 -6.52 18.38
CA PRO A 107 -2.83 -7.95 18.33
C PRO A 107 -3.71 -8.34 17.14
N MET A 108 -3.47 -9.52 16.57
CA MET A 108 -4.21 -10.02 15.40
C MET A 108 -5.74 -9.94 15.60
N HIS A 109 -6.26 -10.37 16.75
CA HIS A 109 -7.69 -10.34 17.04
C HIS A 109 -8.29 -8.93 16.98
N GLN A 110 -7.51 -7.89 17.29
CA GLN A 110 -7.94 -6.50 17.22
C GLN A 110 -7.89 -6.00 15.78
N LYS A 111 -6.82 -6.29 15.02
CA LYS A 111 -6.72 -5.98 13.58
C LYS A 111 -7.89 -6.56 12.78
N LEU A 112 -8.28 -7.80 13.10
CA LEU A 112 -9.39 -8.50 12.45
C LEU A 112 -10.77 -7.86 12.68
N ARG A 113 -10.93 -6.97 13.66
CA ARG A 113 -12.19 -6.23 13.86
C ARG A 113 -12.50 -5.28 12.71
N ALA A 114 -11.46 -4.84 12.00
CA ALA A 114 -11.56 -4.04 10.79
C ALA A 114 -11.20 -4.86 9.54
N ALA A 115 -11.42 -6.18 9.55
CA ALA A 115 -11.13 -7.03 8.40
C ALA A 115 -11.92 -6.59 7.16
N ARG A 116 -11.22 -6.53 6.02
CA ARG A 116 -11.83 -6.24 4.73
C ARG A 116 -12.84 -7.34 4.36
N PRO A 117 -14.08 -7.00 3.96
CA PRO A 117 -15.02 -8.01 3.47
C PRO A 117 -14.57 -8.57 2.11
N PRO A 118 -14.96 -9.80 1.72
CA PRO A 118 -14.46 -10.48 0.51
C PRO A 118 -14.62 -9.69 -0.80
N ASP A 119 -15.71 -8.92 -0.90
CA ASP A 119 -16.08 -8.06 -2.03
C ASP A 119 -15.71 -6.58 -1.81
N GLY A 120 -15.18 -6.23 -0.63
CA GLY A 120 -14.75 -4.88 -0.30
C GLY A 120 -13.30 -4.58 -0.65
N ILE A 121 -12.92 -3.33 -0.43
CA ILE A 121 -11.58 -2.79 -0.67
C ILE A 121 -10.94 -2.28 0.61
N SER A 122 -11.73 -1.67 1.49
CA SER A 122 -11.22 -1.09 2.72
C SER A 122 -11.19 -2.08 3.87
N GLY A 123 -10.24 -1.88 4.78
CA GLY A 123 -10.01 -2.71 5.94
C GLY A 123 -8.68 -3.46 5.88
N TYR A 124 -8.45 -4.21 6.95
CA TYR A 124 -7.30 -5.07 7.18
C TYR A 124 -7.34 -6.33 6.32
N GLY A 125 -6.20 -6.68 5.74
CA GLY A 125 -5.94 -8.01 5.21
C GLY A 125 -4.81 -8.05 4.20
N VAL A 126 -4.72 -9.13 3.42
CA VAL A 126 -3.68 -9.26 2.37
C VAL A 126 -3.91 -8.24 1.25
N ALA A 127 -2.86 -7.94 0.48
CA ALA A 127 -2.97 -7.09 -0.70
C ALA A 127 -4.07 -7.60 -1.65
N ARG A 128 -4.96 -6.72 -2.14
CA ARG A 128 -6.11 -7.15 -2.96
C ARG A 128 -5.66 -7.78 -4.29
N ILE A 129 -4.52 -7.33 -4.81
CA ILE A 129 -3.90 -7.89 -6.02
C ILE A 129 -3.56 -9.38 -5.87
N SER A 130 -3.37 -9.89 -4.64
CA SER A 130 -3.15 -11.31 -4.37
C SER A 130 -4.25 -12.22 -4.91
N SER A 131 -5.45 -11.70 -5.17
CA SER A 131 -6.54 -12.45 -5.83
C SER A 131 -6.25 -12.89 -7.26
N PHE A 132 -5.28 -12.24 -7.92
CA PHE A 132 -4.86 -12.58 -9.29
C PHE A 132 -3.68 -13.54 -9.34
N PHE A 133 -3.18 -13.98 -8.18
CA PHE A 133 -2.03 -14.88 -8.09
C PHE A 133 -2.43 -16.19 -7.39
N SER A 134 -1.73 -17.27 -7.74
CA SER A 134 -1.90 -18.58 -7.10
C SER A 134 -1.23 -18.67 -5.73
N LYS A 135 -0.37 -17.70 -5.39
CA LYS A 135 0.37 -17.57 -4.15
C LYS A 135 0.11 -16.21 -3.50
N LEU A 136 0.22 -16.15 -2.17
CA LEU A 136 0.06 -14.96 -1.37
C LEU A 136 1.42 -14.28 -1.16
N MET A 137 1.41 -12.95 -1.10
CA MET A 137 2.57 -12.14 -0.73
C MET A 137 2.85 -12.29 0.77
N TRP A 138 4.13 -12.24 1.17
CA TRP A 138 4.54 -12.20 2.58
C TRP A 138 4.31 -10.79 3.14
N SER A 139 3.05 -10.45 3.37
CA SER A 139 2.63 -9.10 3.74
C SER A 139 1.28 -9.12 4.45
N GLU A 140 1.11 -8.23 5.40
CA GLU A 140 -0.19 -7.75 5.82
C GLU A 140 -0.40 -6.31 5.31
N GLY A 141 -1.65 -5.87 5.24
CA GLY A 141 -1.97 -4.54 4.73
C GLY A 141 -3.26 -4.01 5.32
N PHE A 142 -3.41 -2.69 5.23
CA PHE A 142 -4.62 -1.99 5.63
C PHE A 142 -4.96 -0.98 4.54
N THR A 143 -6.20 -1.00 4.06
CA THR A 143 -6.62 -0.11 2.97
C THR A 143 -7.73 0.79 3.46
N VAL A 144 -7.60 2.10 3.23
CA VAL A 144 -8.63 3.09 3.54
C VAL A 144 -9.13 3.68 2.24
N VAL A 145 -10.43 3.57 1.98
CA VAL A 145 -11.09 4.29 0.89
C VAL A 145 -12.10 5.23 1.53
N GLY A 146 -11.92 6.53 1.34
CA GLY A 146 -12.72 7.55 2.01
C GLY A 146 -12.32 7.71 3.49
N SER A 147 -13.30 7.79 4.38
CA SER A 147 -13.05 8.06 5.80
C SER A 147 -12.54 6.82 6.55
N PRO A 148 -11.48 6.94 7.37
CA PRO A 148 -11.01 5.84 8.23
C PRO A 148 -11.86 5.66 9.50
N LEU A 149 -12.88 6.49 9.74
CA LEU A 149 -13.55 6.62 11.05
C LEU A 149 -14.14 5.30 11.55
N GLU A 150 -14.87 4.60 10.69
CA GLU A 150 -15.52 3.34 11.07
C GLU A 150 -14.49 2.27 11.43
N HIS A 151 -13.40 2.17 10.69
CA HIS A 151 -12.33 1.25 11.05
C HIS A 151 -11.61 1.68 12.33
N ALA A 152 -11.38 2.98 12.55
CA ALA A 152 -10.78 3.46 13.79
C ALA A 152 -11.65 3.09 15.01
N ARG A 153 -12.98 3.22 14.91
CA ARG A 153 -13.93 2.78 15.94
C ARG A 153 -13.89 1.27 16.18
N GLN A 154 -13.73 0.48 15.13
CA GLN A 154 -13.59 -0.97 15.24
C GLN A 154 -12.28 -1.38 15.91
N LEU A 155 -11.18 -0.71 15.57
CA LEU A 155 -9.84 -1.01 16.09
C LEU A 155 -9.65 -0.50 17.53
N TRP A 156 -10.07 0.73 17.84
CA TRP A 156 -9.92 1.38 19.16
C TRP A 156 -11.27 1.88 19.72
N PRO A 157 -12.15 1.00 20.23
CA PRO A 157 -13.50 1.42 20.64
C PRO A 157 -13.54 2.47 21.75
N HIS A 158 -12.50 2.53 22.57
CA HIS A 158 -12.42 3.42 23.73
C HIS A 158 -11.59 4.68 23.46
N ASP A 159 -10.68 4.66 22.46
CA ASP A 159 -9.71 5.74 22.22
C ASP A 159 -9.56 6.12 20.73
N TYR A 160 -10.57 5.85 19.89
CA TYR A 160 -10.49 6.09 18.44
C TYR A 160 -10.28 7.56 18.05
N GLN A 161 -10.53 8.51 18.97
CA GLN A 161 -10.41 9.94 18.69
C GLN A 161 -8.96 10.37 18.48
N GLU A 162 -8.02 9.86 19.28
CA GLU A 162 -6.59 10.17 19.11
C GLU A 162 -6.07 9.65 17.77
N PHE A 163 -6.42 8.41 17.41
CA PHE A 163 -5.98 7.79 16.16
C PHE A 163 -6.68 8.36 14.91
N TRP A 164 -7.91 8.85 15.05
CA TRP A 164 -8.63 9.54 13.97
C TRP A 164 -7.87 10.77 13.47
N TYR A 165 -7.31 11.57 14.39
CA TYR A 165 -6.49 12.72 14.03
C TYR A 165 -5.14 12.32 13.42
N ASP A 166 -4.55 11.21 13.87
CA ASP A 166 -3.30 10.67 13.29
C ASP A 166 -3.49 10.15 11.84
N LEU A 167 -4.67 9.62 11.48
CA LEU A 167 -4.95 9.12 10.11
C LEU A 167 -5.61 10.15 9.18
N MET A 168 -6.20 11.23 9.72
CA MET A 168 -6.77 12.28 8.89
C MET A 168 -5.80 12.85 7.85
N PRO A 169 -4.50 13.07 8.14
CA PRO A 169 -3.58 13.60 7.14
C PRO A 169 -3.28 12.64 5.96
N ILE A 170 -3.39 11.32 6.18
CA ILE A 170 -3.27 10.31 5.10
C ILE A 170 -4.44 10.40 4.12
N THR A 171 -5.63 10.77 4.61
CA THR A 171 -6.86 10.84 3.79
C THR A 171 -7.19 12.24 3.29
N THR A 172 -6.57 13.27 3.85
CA THR A 172 -6.87 14.67 3.55
C THR A 172 -5.81 15.28 2.64
N THR A 173 -6.09 15.17 1.35
CA THR A 173 -5.76 16.15 0.30
C THR A 173 -4.29 16.32 -0.09
N HIS A 174 -3.29 16.36 0.78
CA HIS A 174 -1.93 16.78 0.36
C HIS A 174 -1.25 15.79 -0.60
N MET A 175 -1.18 14.49 -0.27
CA MET A 175 -0.51 13.51 -1.14
C MET A 175 -1.23 13.25 -2.48
N ILE A 176 -2.56 13.30 -2.50
CA ILE A 176 -3.35 13.03 -3.73
C ILE A 176 -3.48 14.29 -4.59
N LYS A 177 -3.56 15.48 -3.96
CA LYS A 177 -3.62 16.74 -4.68
C LYS A 177 -2.32 16.99 -5.44
N ASP A 178 -1.15 16.71 -4.86
CA ASP A 178 0.13 16.89 -5.56
C ASP A 178 0.22 16.02 -6.82
N LEU A 179 -0.22 14.75 -6.77
CA LEU A 179 -0.25 13.91 -7.96
C LEU A 179 -1.29 14.39 -8.99
N THR A 180 -2.45 14.87 -8.55
CA THR A 180 -3.51 15.32 -9.46
C THR A 180 -3.18 16.67 -10.12
N ASP A 181 -2.50 17.55 -9.39
CA ASP A 181 -2.04 18.86 -9.85
C ASP A 181 -0.78 18.72 -10.74
N LEU A 182 -0.01 17.64 -10.63
CA LEU A 182 1.11 17.34 -11.55
C LEU A 182 0.67 16.85 -12.94
N PHE A 183 -0.59 16.40 -13.08
CA PHE A 183 -1.12 15.82 -14.33
C PHE A 183 -2.24 16.63 -14.98
N ASN A 184 -2.61 17.80 -14.43
CA ASN A 184 -3.52 18.78 -15.04
C ASN A 184 -2.81 20.11 -15.31
#